data_AF-A0A7C4IAV5-F1
#
_entry.id   AF-A0A7C4IAV5-F1
#
_cell.length_a   1.000
_cell.length_b   1.000
_cell.length_c   1.000
_cell.angle_alpha   90.00
_cell.angle_beta   90.00
_cell.angle_gamma   90.00
#
_symmetry.space_group_name_H-M   'P 1'
#
loop_
_entity.id
_entity.type
_entity.pdbx_description
1 polymer ?
#
loop_
_entity_poly.entity_id
_entity_poly.type
_entity_poly.pdbx_seq_one_letter_code
_entity_poly.pdbx_strand_id
1 'polypeptide(L)'
;MTSTALLVIDVQQSFRQRPYWQETGVPAFFSALNRLIAGCVERKVPIVRILHVEREGPFSLASGHVRPMPELSEHPVAAEFHKSRHSALVGTGLETWLIQNGIRRLIVSGIRTEQCCETTARHASDLGFEIDYVTDATLTFDMKHPDGAPVAAHETILRVFDPKRVWVEAFIHEKHADKFAVGAPVFIRTIDGQMVWEGRVEAIRGRGGPSTGDSVMSVMPAEPPPGRMAARVVMEKRNPFTAREFYGVGRSVIVSLEKP
;
A
#
# COMPACT_ATOMS: atom_id res chain seq x y z
N MET A 1 11.98 14.63 -21.77
CA MET A 1 11.82 14.78 -20.30
C MET A 1 10.98 13.62 -19.81
N THR A 2 11.33 13.02 -18.68
CA THR A 2 10.59 11.89 -18.11
C THR A 2 9.30 12.41 -17.45
N SER A 3 8.14 11.91 -17.87
CA SER A 3 6.84 12.28 -17.28
C SER A 3 6.55 11.53 -15.98
N THR A 4 7.57 10.93 -15.37
CA THR A 4 7.44 9.99 -14.24
C THR A 4 8.34 10.44 -13.11
N ALA A 5 7.86 10.36 -11.86
CA ALA A 5 8.68 10.56 -10.67
C ALA A 5 8.53 9.39 -9.68
N LEU A 6 9.61 9.07 -8.96
CA LEU A 6 9.56 8.16 -7.81
C LEU A 6 9.31 8.95 -6.54
N LEU A 7 8.29 8.58 -5.79
CA LEU A 7 8.04 9.07 -4.43
C LEU A 7 8.59 8.08 -3.42
N VAL A 8 9.52 8.53 -2.58
CA VAL A 8 10.03 7.81 -1.41
C VAL A 8 9.40 8.43 -0.17
N ILE A 9 8.30 7.82 0.28
CA ILE A 9 7.43 8.39 1.31
C ILE A 9 7.85 7.88 2.69
N ASP A 10 8.19 8.79 3.61
CA ASP A 10 8.27 8.54 5.04
C ASP A 10 9.29 7.46 5.46
N VAL A 11 10.30 7.18 4.62
CA VAL A 11 11.40 6.24 4.93
C VAL A 11 12.40 6.92 5.88
N GLN A 12 11.95 7.15 7.12
CA GLN A 12 12.62 8.03 8.09
C GLN A 12 12.83 7.38 9.46
N GLN A 13 13.89 7.80 10.15
CA GLN A 13 14.30 7.24 11.45
C GLN A 13 13.24 7.34 12.55
N SER A 14 12.29 8.28 12.46
CA SER A 14 11.20 8.43 13.43
C SER A 14 10.35 7.16 13.61
N PHE A 15 10.21 6.32 12.57
CA PHE A 15 9.44 5.07 12.68
C PHE A 15 10.07 4.07 13.66
N ARG A 16 11.40 4.04 13.81
CA ARG A 16 12.08 3.15 14.76
C ARG A 16 11.78 3.46 16.22
N GLN A 17 11.27 4.65 16.49
CA GLN A 17 10.87 5.08 17.83
C GLN A 17 9.43 4.69 18.16
N ARG A 18 8.68 4.10 17.21
CA ARG A 18 7.31 3.67 17.46
C ARG A 18 7.31 2.29 18.14
N PRO A 19 6.42 2.06 19.12
CA PRO A 19 6.36 0.79 19.85
C PRO A 19 5.95 -0.40 18.98
N TYR A 20 5.37 -0.14 17.81
CA TYR A 20 5.00 -1.16 16.82
C TYR A 20 6.09 -1.41 15.77
N TRP A 21 7.26 -0.76 15.86
CA TRP A 21 8.36 -1.05 14.95
C TRP A 21 8.80 -2.50 15.10
N GLN A 22 8.96 -3.18 13.96
CA GLN A 22 9.48 -4.53 13.90
C GLN A 22 10.54 -4.60 12.79
N GLU A 23 11.63 -5.32 13.04
CA GLU A 23 12.68 -5.55 12.03
C GLU A 23 12.24 -6.57 10.96
N THR A 24 11.15 -7.29 11.21
CA THR A 24 10.56 -8.24 10.26
C THR A 24 10.17 -7.51 8.98
N GLY A 25 10.68 -7.98 7.84
CA GLY A 25 10.40 -7.41 6.51
C GLY A 25 11.28 -6.22 6.12
N VAL A 26 11.96 -5.57 7.07
CA VAL A 26 12.84 -4.41 6.82
C VAL A 26 13.95 -4.73 5.79
N PRO A 27 14.68 -5.86 5.88
CA PRO A 27 15.72 -6.18 4.88
C PRO A 27 15.17 -6.37 3.46
N ALA A 28 14.02 -7.03 3.33
CA ALA A 28 13.39 -7.29 2.04
C ALA A 28 12.88 -5.98 1.41
N PHE A 29 12.24 -5.13 2.21
CA PHE A 29 11.79 -3.79 1.82
C PHE A 29 12.95 -2.93 1.31
N PHE A 30 14.04 -2.81 2.07
CA PHE A 30 15.19 -2.00 1.63
C PHE A 30 15.88 -2.58 0.40
N SER A 31 15.96 -3.90 0.28
CA SER A 31 16.48 -4.56 -0.91
C SER A 31 15.68 -4.18 -2.17
N ALA A 32 14.35 -4.19 -2.09
CA ALA A 32 13.47 -3.79 -3.20
C ALA A 32 13.51 -2.29 -3.48
N LEU A 33 13.42 -1.45 -2.44
CA LEU A 33 13.45 0.00 -2.56
C LEU A 33 14.78 0.49 -3.17
N ASN A 34 15.91 -0.05 -2.74
CA ASN A 34 17.21 0.34 -3.29
C ASN A 34 17.39 -0.11 -4.74
N ARG A 35 16.85 -1.27 -5.14
CA ARG A 35 16.79 -1.67 -6.56
C ARG A 35 15.94 -0.70 -7.38
N LEU A 36 14.80 -0.28 -6.85
CA LEU A 36 13.91 0.67 -7.52
C LEU A 36 14.58 2.05 -7.70
N ILE A 37 15.24 2.53 -6.64
CA ILE A 37 16.03 3.78 -6.66
C ILE A 37 17.14 3.68 -7.71
N ALA A 38 17.93 2.61 -7.72
CA ALA A 38 19.00 2.43 -8.69
C ALA A 38 18.49 2.48 -10.13
N GLY A 39 17.38 1.79 -10.43
CA GLY A 39 16.76 1.83 -11.76
C GLY A 39 16.20 3.22 -12.12
N CYS A 40 15.73 4.00 -11.15
CA CYS A 40 15.30 5.38 -11.39
C CYS A 40 16.49 6.31 -11.66
N VAL A 41 17.59 6.16 -10.92
CA VAL A 41 18.84 6.91 -11.15
C VAL A 41 19.39 6.65 -12.55
N GLU A 42 19.52 5.38 -12.95
CA GLU A 42 20.00 4.99 -14.28
C GLU A 42 19.18 5.62 -15.42
N ARG A 43 17.86 5.66 -15.24
CA ARG A 43 16.89 6.21 -16.21
C ARG A 43 16.64 7.70 -16.08
N LYS A 44 17.33 8.38 -15.15
CA LYS A 44 17.13 9.82 -14.85
C LYS A 44 15.65 10.14 -14.52
N VAL A 45 14.99 9.23 -13.83
CA VAL A 45 13.66 9.47 -13.24
C VAL A 45 13.87 10.28 -11.95
N PRO A 46 13.25 11.46 -11.80
CA PRO A 46 13.39 12.26 -10.59
C PRO A 46 12.88 11.48 -9.35
N ILE A 47 13.69 11.49 -8.30
CA ILE A 47 13.38 10.87 -7.02
C ILE A 47 13.03 11.97 -6.03
N VAL A 48 11.81 11.92 -5.51
CA VAL A 48 11.25 12.89 -4.57
C VAL A 48 11.16 12.24 -3.20
N ARG A 49 11.80 12.88 -2.22
CA ARG A 49 11.77 12.44 -0.83
C ARG A 49 10.67 13.16 -0.07
N ILE A 50 9.90 12.42 0.71
CA ILE A 50 8.83 12.98 1.55
C ILE A 50 9.07 12.51 2.98
N LEU A 51 9.05 13.44 3.93
CA LEU A 51 9.20 13.16 5.36
C LEU A 51 7.98 13.64 6.14
N HIS A 52 7.51 12.84 7.08
CA HIS A 52 6.43 13.19 7.99
C HIS A 52 6.98 14.00 9.17
N VAL A 53 6.34 15.14 9.44
CA VAL A 53 6.65 16.03 10.54
C VAL A 53 5.42 16.23 11.42
N GLU A 54 5.59 16.00 12.71
CA GLU A 54 4.63 16.33 13.77
C GLU A 54 5.15 17.50 14.61
N ARG A 55 4.30 18.10 15.45
CA ARG A 55 4.69 19.19 16.34
C ARG A 55 5.66 18.71 17.43
N GLU A 56 5.39 17.53 17.99
CA GLU A 56 6.08 16.97 19.16
C GLU A 56 6.35 15.47 18.95
N GLY A 57 7.12 14.86 19.84
CA GLY A 57 7.44 13.44 19.80
C GLY A 57 8.47 13.07 18.72
N PRO A 58 8.61 11.76 18.40
CA PRO A 58 9.67 11.27 17.51
C PRO A 58 9.61 11.80 16.08
N PHE A 59 8.44 12.27 15.65
CA PHE A 59 8.22 12.84 14.32
C PHE A 59 8.39 14.37 14.31
N SER A 60 8.74 15.00 15.44
CA SER A 60 9.11 16.43 15.45
C SER A 60 10.51 16.65 14.92
N LEU A 61 10.76 17.79 14.27
CA LEU A 61 12.10 18.17 13.81
C LEU A 61 13.10 18.24 14.98
N ALA A 62 12.64 18.68 16.15
CA ALA A 62 13.44 18.76 17.36
C ALA A 62 13.93 17.38 17.88
N SER A 63 13.32 16.27 17.44
CA SER A 63 13.74 14.93 17.84
C SER A 63 15.06 14.48 17.19
N GLY A 64 15.45 15.10 16.07
CA GLY A 64 16.58 14.65 15.24
C GLY A 64 16.33 13.33 14.48
N HIS A 65 15.12 12.75 14.58
CA HIS A 65 14.76 11.50 13.89
C HIS A 65 14.03 11.72 12.55
N VAL A 66 13.63 12.97 12.23
CA VAL A 66 13.08 13.32 10.90
C VAL A 66 14.22 13.43 9.89
N ARG A 67 14.76 12.27 9.52
CA ARG A 67 15.83 12.11 8.54
C ARG A 67 15.72 10.73 7.89
N PRO A 68 16.24 10.56 6.66
CA PRO A 68 16.23 9.27 5.98
C PRO A 68 16.84 8.16 6.84
N MET A 69 16.34 6.94 6.69
CA MET A 69 16.99 5.76 7.25
C MET A 69 18.32 5.47 6.52
N PRO A 70 19.38 5.04 7.23
CA PRO A 70 20.71 4.84 6.66
C PRO A 70 20.81 3.64 5.71
N GLU A 71 19.84 2.72 5.73
CA GLU A 71 19.77 1.60 4.80
C GLU A 71 19.38 2.03 3.37
N LEU A 72 18.86 3.25 3.21
CA LEU A 72 18.56 3.83 1.92
C LEU A 72 19.89 4.15 1.21
N SER A 73 20.11 3.57 0.03
CA SER A 73 21.33 3.85 -0.75
C SER A 73 21.45 5.35 -1.05
N GLU A 74 22.66 5.89 -1.07
CA GLU A 74 22.87 7.27 -1.51
C GLU A 74 22.41 7.47 -2.96
N HIS A 75 21.63 8.52 -3.20
CA HIS A 75 21.08 8.84 -4.52
C HIS A 75 20.76 10.33 -4.62
N PRO A 76 20.72 10.90 -5.84
CA PRO A 76 20.27 12.28 -6.03
C PRO A 76 18.78 12.42 -5.68
N VAL A 77 18.48 13.38 -4.81
CA VAL A 77 17.11 13.77 -4.46
C VAL A 77 16.75 15.01 -5.28
N ALA A 78 15.76 14.88 -6.16
CA ALA A 78 15.30 15.97 -7.02
C ALA A 78 14.52 17.04 -6.23
N ALA A 79 13.79 16.62 -5.20
CA ALA A 79 13.09 17.49 -4.27
C ALA A 79 12.81 16.78 -2.95
N GLU A 80 12.72 17.54 -1.87
CA GLU A 80 12.30 17.07 -0.54
C GLU A 80 11.09 17.88 -0.06
N PHE A 81 10.11 17.18 0.53
CA PHE A 81 8.93 17.79 1.12
C PHE A 81 8.67 17.28 2.54
N HIS A 82 8.21 18.18 3.40
CA HIS A 82 7.68 17.81 4.72
C HIS A 82 6.16 17.80 4.69
N LYS A 83 5.54 16.77 5.28
CA LYS A 83 4.08 16.65 5.41
C LYS A 83 3.65 16.43 6.85
N SER A 84 2.45 16.90 7.18
CA SER A 84 1.82 16.71 8.51
C SER A 84 0.49 15.95 8.41
N ARG A 85 0.24 15.31 7.27
CA ARG A 85 -0.96 14.51 6.97
C ARG A 85 -0.52 13.19 6.33
N HIS A 86 -1.46 12.25 6.23
CA HIS A 86 -1.19 10.97 5.57
C HIS A 86 -0.82 11.16 4.10
N SER A 87 -1.66 11.89 3.34
CA SER A 87 -1.36 12.23 1.95
C SER A 87 -0.20 13.24 1.87
N ALA A 88 0.79 12.94 1.03
CA ALA A 88 1.90 13.83 0.75
C ALA A 88 1.54 15.05 -0.10
N LEU A 89 0.33 15.10 -0.67
CA LEU A 89 -0.12 16.22 -1.51
C LEU A 89 -0.82 17.31 -0.70
N VAL A 90 -1.26 17.02 0.53
CA VAL A 90 -2.03 17.96 1.34
C VAL A 90 -1.09 18.95 2.04
N GLY A 91 -1.05 20.18 1.54
CA GLY A 91 -0.38 21.30 2.19
C GLY A 91 1.15 21.27 2.13
N THR A 92 1.74 20.58 1.15
CA THR A 92 3.21 20.38 1.05
C THR A 92 3.85 21.08 -0.15
N GLY A 93 3.07 21.53 -1.14
CA GLY A 93 3.57 22.04 -2.43
C GLY A 93 4.03 20.95 -3.41
N LEU A 94 3.92 19.67 -3.03
CA LEU A 94 4.33 18.53 -3.88
C LEU A 94 3.58 18.54 -5.23
N GLU A 95 2.26 18.74 -5.22
CA GLU A 95 1.45 18.78 -6.44
C GLU A 95 1.94 19.84 -7.42
N THR A 96 2.16 21.07 -6.92
CA THR A 96 2.67 22.19 -7.71
C THR A 96 4.01 21.83 -8.34
N TRP A 97 4.92 21.25 -7.57
CA TRP A 97 6.24 20.85 -8.08
C TRP A 97 6.12 19.76 -9.15
N LEU A 98 5.28 18.74 -8.95
CA LEU A 98 5.05 17.67 -9.92
C LEU A 98 4.53 18.24 -11.26
N ILE A 99 3.54 19.13 -11.20
CA ILE A 99 2.95 19.78 -12.38
C ILE A 99 3.99 20.65 -13.10
N GLN A 100 4.73 21.48 -12.37
CA GLN A 100 5.76 22.37 -12.94
C GLN A 100 6.89 21.61 -13.61
N ASN A 101 7.19 20.39 -13.15
CA ASN A 101 8.20 19.52 -13.74
C ASN A 101 7.65 18.58 -14.82
N GLY A 102 6.38 18.76 -15.24
CA GLY A 102 5.76 17.97 -16.30
C GLY A 102 5.52 16.51 -15.93
N ILE A 103 5.49 16.18 -14.64
CA ILE A 103 5.25 14.82 -14.16
C ILE A 103 3.75 14.50 -14.26
N ARG A 104 3.45 13.31 -14.79
CA ARG A 104 2.09 12.78 -14.99
C ARG A 104 1.91 11.37 -14.43
N ARG A 105 3.01 10.67 -14.14
CA ARG A 105 3.03 9.33 -13.56
C ARG A 105 3.85 9.30 -12.29
N LEU A 106 3.37 8.62 -11.25
CA LEU A 106 4.04 8.51 -9.96
C LEU A 106 4.29 7.05 -9.63
N ILE A 107 5.55 6.74 -9.35
CA ILE A 107 5.95 5.48 -8.73
C ILE A 107 5.89 5.70 -7.22
N VAL A 108 5.05 4.97 -6.50
CA VAL A 108 4.84 5.15 -5.06
C VAL A 108 5.55 4.05 -4.27
N SER A 109 6.35 4.47 -3.29
CA SER A 109 7.11 3.60 -2.39
C SER A 109 7.22 4.22 -0.98
N GLY A 110 7.55 3.40 0.02
CA GLY A 110 7.84 3.88 1.38
C GLY A 110 6.95 3.33 2.50
N ILE A 111 6.74 4.13 3.56
CA ILE A 111 6.15 3.69 4.84
C ILE A 111 4.98 4.62 5.24
N ARG A 112 3.84 4.17 5.75
CA ARG A 112 3.32 2.80 5.74
C ARG A 112 2.51 2.55 4.46
N THR A 113 2.51 1.30 4.02
CA THR A 113 1.76 0.80 2.86
C THR A 113 0.32 1.33 2.83
N GLU A 114 -0.50 0.98 3.81
CA GLU A 114 -1.95 1.28 3.91
C GLU A 114 -2.28 2.68 4.42
N GLN A 115 -1.29 3.45 4.85
CA GLN A 115 -1.51 4.81 5.32
C GLN A 115 -0.92 5.81 4.35
N CYS A 116 0.33 6.24 4.58
CA CYS A 116 0.90 7.37 3.86
C CYS A 116 1.05 7.06 2.37
N CYS A 117 1.49 5.85 2.02
CA CYS A 117 1.66 5.44 0.63
C CYS A 117 0.32 5.34 -0.09
N GLU A 118 -0.62 4.55 0.45
CA GLU A 118 -1.93 4.36 -0.16
C GLU A 118 -2.74 5.67 -0.22
N THR A 119 -2.76 6.46 0.85
CA THR A 119 -3.49 7.74 0.86
C THR A 119 -2.91 8.72 -0.15
N THR A 120 -1.58 8.75 -0.32
CA THR A 120 -0.95 9.59 -1.35
C THR A 120 -1.28 9.09 -2.76
N ALA A 121 -1.21 7.78 -2.99
CA ALA A 121 -1.55 7.16 -4.27
C ALA A 121 -3.00 7.43 -4.69
N ARG A 122 -3.96 7.24 -3.77
CA ARG A 122 -5.38 7.51 -4.00
C ARG A 122 -5.63 8.99 -4.31
N HIS A 123 -5.07 9.89 -3.50
CA HIS A 123 -5.21 11.33 -3.74
C HIS A 123 -4.59 11.75 -5.07
N ALA A 124 -3.40 11.23 -5.42
CA ALA A 124 -2.76 11.54 -6.70
C ALA A 124 -3.57 11.01 -7.90
N SER A 125 -4.15 9.81 -7.79
CA SER A 125 -5.04 9.26 -8.80
C SER A 125 -6.26 10.17 -9.04
N ASP A 126 -6.89 10.67 -7.97
CA ASP A 126 -8.02 11.61 -8.07
C ASP A 126 -7.63 12.95 -8.72
N LEU A 127 -6.37 13.38 -8.59
CA LEU A 127 -5.82 14.54 -9.30
C LEU A 127 -5.42 14.24 -10.76
N GLY A 128 -5.57 13.00 -11.22
CA GLY A 128 -5.31 12.58 -12.59
C GLY A 128 -3.88 12.12 -12.89
N PHE A 129 -3.07 11.80 -11.87
CA PHE A 129 -1.79 11.14 -12.07
C PHE A 129 -1.96 9.64 -12.34
N GLU A 130 -1.15 9.09 -13.24
CA GLU A 130 -1.01 7.64 -13.40
C GLU A 130 -0.17 7.08 -12.25
N ILE A 131 -0.60 5.97 -11.63
CA ILE A 131 0.06 5.45 -10.42
C ILE A 131 0.64 4.06 -10.66
N ASP A 132 1.93 3.92 -10.39
CA ASP A 132 2.62 2.64 -10.23
C ASP A 132 2.92 2.44 -8.74
N TYR A 133 2.13 1.60 -8.06
CA TYR A 133 2.27 1.36 -6.63
C TYR A 133 3.16 0.13 -6.38
N VAL A 134 4.42 0.35 -5.97
CA VAL A 134 5.46 -0.71 -5.94
C VAL A 134 5.51 -1.35 -4.56
N THR A 135 4.80 -2.46 -4.41
CA THR A 135 4.50 -3.00 -3.09
C THR A 135 5.64 -3.71 -2.40
N ASP A 136 6.56 -4.25 -3.18
CA ASP A 136 7.77 -4.83 -2.63
C ASP A 136 8.65 -3.71 -2.02
N ALA A 137 8.47 -2.47 -2.49
CA ALA A 137 9.11 -1.26 -1.99
C ALA A 137 8.17 -0.43 -1.08
N THR A 138 7.18 -1.06 -0.44
CA THR A 138 6.44 -0.48 0.68
C THR A 138 6.58 -1.36 1.93
N LEU A 139 6.48 -0.76 3.11
CA LEU A 139 6.58 -1.48 4.39
C LEU A 139 5.45 -1.04 5.31
N THR A 140 4.95 -1.99 6.10
CA THR A 140 3.99 -1.74 7.18
C THR A 140 4.27 -2.67 8.37
N PHE A 141 3.53 -2.48 9.46
CA PHE A 141 3.70 -3.20 10.72
C PHE A 141 2.37 -3.75 11.19
N ASP A 142 2.42 -4.82 12.00
CA ASP A 142 1.24 -5.40 12.61
C ASP A 142 0.42 -4.32 13.32
N MET A 143 -0.88 -4.32 13.06
CA MET A 143 -1.86 -3.49 13.75
C MET A 143 -2.60 -4.34 14.79
N LYS A 144 -3.43 -3.70 15.61
CA LYS A 144 -4.39 -4.41 16.45
C LYS A 144 -5.79 -3.94 16.09
N HIS A 145 -6.73 -4.88 16.09
CA HIS A 145 -8.14 -4.58 16.06
C HIS A 145 -8.57 -3.77 17.30
N PRO A 146 -9.70 -3.05 17.24
CA PRO A 146 -10.25 -2.34 18.39
C PRO A 146 -10.56 -3.25 19.59
N ASP A 147 -10.82 -4.54 19.36
CA ASP A 147 -11.04 -5.57 20.39
C ASP A 147 -9.73 -6.16 20.96
N GLY A 148 -8.57 -5.69 20.49
CA GLY A 148 -7.25 -6.11 20.94
C GLY A 148 -6.67 -7.32 20.19
N ALA A 149 -7.41 -7.93 19.26
CA ALA A 149 -6.87 -9.01 18.43
C ALA A 149 -5.77 -8.47 17.48
N PRO A 150 -4.65 -9.19 17.30
CA PRO A 150 -3.62 -8.76 16.36
C PRO A 150 -4.16 -8.81 14.92
N VAL A 151 -3.85 -7.79 14.14
CA VAL A 151 -3.94 -7.77 12.68
C VAL A 151 -2.49 -7.81 12.21
N ALA A 152 -2.03 -8.95 11.71
CA ALA A 152 -0.66 -8.98 11.25
C ALA A 152 -0.48 -8.05 10.03
N ALA A 153 0.70 -7.47 9.81
CA ALA A 153 1.05 -6.61 8.66
C ALA A 153 0.79 -7.32 7.31
N HIS A 154 0.76 -8.65 7.36
CA HIS A 154 0.48 -9.55 6.26
C HIS A 154 -0.97 -10.08 6.27
N GLU A 155 -1.86 -9.55 7.12
CA GLU A 155 -3.30 -9.77 7.08
C GLU A 155 -3.95 -8.60 6.33
N THR A 156 -3.94 -8.74 5.00
CA THR A 156 -4.72 -8.02 3.98
C THR A 156 -4.94 -6.52 4.19
N ILE A 157 -4.08 -5.76 3.51
CA ILE A 157 -4.33 -4.40 3.05
C ILE A 157 -4.90 -4.50 1.63
N LEU A 158 -6.04 -3.85 1.37
CA LEU A 158 -6.65 -3.78 0.03
C LEU A 158 -5.69 -3.29 -1.04
N ARG A 159 -5.85 -3.83 -2.25
CA ARG A 159 -5.43 -3.15 -3.49
C ARG A 159 -6.59 -3.10 -4.46
N VAL A 160 -7.15 -1.92 -4.64
CA VAL A 160 -8.35 -1.68 -5.45
C VAL A 160 -7.93 -1.19 -6.83
N PHE A 161 -8.30 -1.94 -7.87
CA PHE A 161 -7.92 -1.62 -9.26
C PHE A 161 -9.05 -0.99 -10.11
N ASP A 162 -10.31 -0.93 -9.66
CA ASP A 162 -11.41 -0.29 -10.42
C ASP A 162 -12.57 0.16 -9.49
N PRO A 163 -13.06 1.41 -9.60
CA PRO A 163 -14.22 1.86 -8.84
C PRO A 163 -15.55 1.19 -9.20
N LYS A 164 -15.66 0.52 -10.35
CA LYS A 164 -16.84 -0.25 -10.76
C LYS A 164 -16.77 -1.72 -10.35
N ARG A 165 -15.56 -2.24 -10.12
CA ARG A 165 -15.27 -3.61 -9.65
C ARG A 165 -14.09 -3.56 -8.68
N VAL A 166 -14.40 -3.57 -7.40
CA VAL A 166 -13.37 -3.59 -6.37
C VAL A 166 -12.74 -4.98 -6.35
N TRP A 167 -11.43 -5.03 -6.53
CA TRP A 167 -10.64 -6.20 -6.19
C TRP A 167 -9.94 -6.02 -4.85
N VAL A 168 -9.76 -7.12 -4.14
CA VAL A 168 -9.02 -7.19 -2.88
C VAL A 168 -7.98 -8.27 -3.02
N GLU A 169 -6.69 -7.94 -2.87
CA GLU A 169 -5.66 -8.95 -2.68
C GLU A 169 -5.60 -9.30 -1.19
N ALA A 170 -6.02 -10.52 -0.85
CA ALA A 170 -6.02 -11.03 0.51
C ALA A 170 -4.91 -12.05 0.72
N PHE A 171 -4.19 -11.95 1.84
CA PHE A 171 -3.19 -12.92 2.25
C PHE A 171 -3.73 -13.81 3.37
N ILE A 172 -3.88 -15.09 3.06
CA ILE A 172 -4.57 -16.09 3.88
C ILE A 172 -3.54 -17.09 4.39
N HIS A 173 -3.69 -17.58 5.61
CA HIS A 173 -2.81 -18.61 6.15
C HIS A 173 -3.00 -19.94 5.40
N GLU A 174 -1.93 -20.63 5.00
CA GLU A 174 -1.99 -21.88 4.20
C GLU A 174 -2.83 -22.99 4.84
N LYS A 175 -2.94 -23.02 6.16
CA LYS A 175 -3.85 -23.91 6.91
C LYS A 175 -5.34 -23.76 6.52
N HIS A 176 -5.70 -22.68 5.84
CA HIS A 176 -7.05 -22.42 5.32
C HIS A 176 -7.16 -22.59 3.79
N ALA A 177 -6.09 -23.08 3.14
CA ALA A 177 -6.01 -23.29 1.69
C ALA A 177 -7.23 -24.00 1.12
N ASP A 178 -7.61 -25.11 1.74
CA ASP A 178 -8.65 -26.01 1.27
C ASP A 178 -10.04 -25.35 1.22
N LYS A 179 -10.20 -24.23 1.94
CA LYS A 179 -11.45 -23.48 2.01
C LYS A 179 -11.51 -22.29 1.05
N PHE A 180 -10.36 -21.83 0.54
CA PHE A 180 -10.27 -20.76 -0.44
C PHE A 180 -9.92 -21.37 -1.80
N ALA A 181 -10.96 -21.66 -2.59
CA ALA A 181 -10.84 -22.08 -3.99
C ALA A 181 -11.31 -20.95 -4.91
N VAL A 182 -10.86 -20.95 -6.16
CA VAL A 182 -11.42 -20.05 -7.19
C VAL A 182 -12.93 -20.29 -7.29
N GLY A 183 -13.71 -19.22 -7.25
CA GLY A 183 -15.17 -19.26 -7.20
C GLY A 183 -15.77 -19.42 -5.80
N ALA A 184 -14.96 -19.63 -4.76
CA ALA A 184 -15.48 -19.71 -3.39
C ALA A 184 -16.10 -18.37 -2.96
N PRO A 185 -17.29 -18.40 -2.33
CA PRO A 185 -17.91 -17.19 -1.79
C PRO A 185 -17.10 -16.69 -0.60
N VAL A 186 -16.95 -15.38 -0.49
CA VAL A 186 -16.27 -14.72 0.62
C VAL A 186 -17.07 -13.52 1.10
N PHE A 187 -16.93 -13.19 2.37
CA PHE A 187 -17.41 -11.97 2.98
C PHE A 187 -16.26 -10.97 3.06
N ILE A 188 -16.54 -9.74 2.71
CA ILE A 188 -15.61 -8.62 2.75
C ILE A 188 -16.20 -7.63 3.77
N ARG A 189 -15.48 -7.26 4.82
CA ARG A 189 -15.98 -6.32 5.83
C ARG A 189 -15.03 -5.18 6.07
N THR A 190 -15.49 -3.98 6.37
CA THR A 190 -14.57 -2.91 6.82
C THR A 190 -13.83 -3.29 8.10
N ILE A 191 -12.64 -2.72 8.30
CA ILE A 191 -11.87 -2.93 9.55
C ILE A 191 -12.68 -2.52 10.79
N ASP A 192 -13.51 -1.47 10.69
CA ASP A 192 -14.42 -1.05 11.76
C ASP A 192 -15.64 -1.98 11.96
N GLY A 193 -15.78 -3.01 11.11
CA GLY A 193 -16.86 -4.00 11.17
C GLY A 193 -18.25 -3.46 10.81
N GLN A 194 -18.39 -2.18 10.49
CA GLN A 194 -19.70 -1.55 10.27
C GLN A 194 -20.37 -1.98 8.97
N MET A 195 -19.60 -2.46 8.00
CA MET A 195 -20.09 -2.82 6.68
C MET A 195 -19.57 -4.18 6.25
N VAL A 196 -20.45 -4.98 5.64
CA VAL A 196 -20.16 -6.34 5.16
C VAL A 196 -20.72 -6.49 3.75
N TRP A 197 -19.93 -7.08 2.87
CA TRP A 197 -20.24 -7.37 1.48
C TRP A 197 -19.97 -8.83 1.16
N GLU A 198 -20.58 -9.31 0.10
CA GLU A 198 -20.30 -10.62 -0.49
C GLU A 198 -19.41 -10.43 -1.71
N GLY A 199 -18.46 -11.33 -1.86
CA GLY A 199 -17.54 -11.41 -2.97
C GLY A 199 -17.25 -12.86 -3.33
N ARG A 200 -16.38 -13.04 -4.31
CA ARG A 200 -15.88 -14.35 -4.72
C ARG A 200 -14.39 -14.29 -4.98
N VAL A 201 -13.72 -15.41 -4.80
CA VAL A 201 -12.31 -15.56 -5.17
C VAL A 201 -12.19 -15.65 -6.70
N GLU A 202 -11.44 -14.75 -7.33
CA GLU A 202 -11.18 -14.74 -8.78
C GLU A 202 -9.82 -15.34 -9.15
N ALA A 203 -8.83 -15.26 -8.28
CA ALA A 203 -7.54 -15.91 -8.52
C ALA A 203 -6.82 -16.21 -7.21
N ILE A 204 -5.99 -17.25 -7.19
CA ILE A 204 -5.19 -17.67 -6.03
C ILE A 204 -3.77 -17.98 -6.46
N ARG A 205 -2.81 -17.67 -5.60
CA ARG A 205 -1.41 -18.11 -5.69
C ARG A 205 -0.91 -18.59 -4.32
N GLY A 206 -0.23 -19.74 -4.27
CA GLY A 206 0.30 -20.34 -3.03
C GLY A 206 0.22 -21.87 -3.06
N ARG A 207 0.07 -22.53 -1.89
CA ARG A 207 -0.01 -24.00 -1.78
C ARG A 207 -1.21 -24.54 -2.57
N GLY A 208 -0.94 -25.20 -3.70
CA GLY A 208 -1.94 -25.62 -4.70
C GLY A 208 -1.63 -25.13 -6.13
N GLY A 209 -0.67 -24.22 -6.27
CA GLY A 209 -0.28 -23.62 -7.57
C GLY A 209 -1.15 -22.43 -7.96
N PRO A 210 -0.79 -21.72 -9.05
CA PRO A 210 -1.58 -20.61 -9.56
C PRO A 210 -2.91 -21.10 -10.15
N SER A 211 -4.02 -20.48 -9.78
CA SER A 211 -5.34 -20.76 -10.35
C SER A 211 -6.13 -19.46 -10.59
N THR A 212 -6.61 -19.26 -11.82
CA THR A 212 -7.47 -18.13 -12.23
C THR A 212 -8.87 -18.63 -12.56
N GLY A 213 -9.89 -17.84 -12.23
CA GLY A 213 -11.25 -18.02 -12.75
C GLY A 213 -11.39 -17.53 -14.19
N ASP A 214 -12.54 -17.81 -14.81
CA ASP A 214 -12.84 -17.60 -16.24
C ASP A 214 -12.84 -16.13 -16.73
N SER A 215 -12.67 -15.17 -15.82
CA SER A 215 -12.62 -13.75 -16.18
C SER A 215 -11.29 -13.41 -16.83
N VAL A 216 -11.35 -12.84 -18.04
CA VAL A 216 -10.17 -12.31 -18.76
C VAL A 216 -9.44 -11.19 -18.00
N MET A 217 -10.06 -10.64 -16.94
CA MET A 217 -9.48 -9.63 -16.05
C MET A 217 -8.86 -10.24 -14.78
N SER A 218 -8.94 -11.56 -14.58
CA SER A 218 -8.35 -12.27 -13.45
C SER A 218 -6.82 -12.28 -13.57
N VAL A 219 -6.16 -11.23 -13.08
CA VAL A 219 -4.71 -11.21 -12.96
C VAL A 219 -4.29 -12.02 -11.74
N MET A 220 -3.23 -12.81 -11.91
CA MET A 220 -2.61 -13.59 -10.83
C MET A 220 -2.21 -12.70 -9.64
N PRO A 221 -2.52 -13.09 -8.39
CA PRO A 221 -2.05 -12.39 -7.19
C PRO A 221 -0.52 -12.39 -7.10
N ALA A 222 0.05 -11.45 -6.35
CA ALA A 222 1.48 -11.42 -6.04
C ALA A 222 1.95 -12.72 -5.33
N GLU A 223 3.25 -12.99 -5.36
CA GLU A 223 3.83 -14.14 -4.63
C GLU A 223 3.59 -13.97 -3.12
N PRO A 224 2.94 -14.94 -2.45
CA PRO A 224 2.69 -14.83 -1.02
C PRO A 224 3.95 -15.07 -0.19
N PRO A 225 4.05 -14.50 1.02
CA PRO A 225 5.07 -14.89 1.99
C PRO A 225 4.99 -16.39 2.34
N PRO A 226 6.09 -17.01 2.84
CA PRO A 226 6.06 -18.41 3.27
C PRO A 226 4.94 -18.70 4.28
N GLY A 227 4.21 -19.80 4.11
CA GLY A 227 3.11 -20.20 4.99
C GLY A 227 1.79 -19.45 4.70
N ARG A 228 1.74 -18.64 3.64
CA ARG A 228 0.56 -17.87 3.21
C ARG A 228 0.16 -18.20 1.76
N MET A 229 -1.08 -17.86 1.42
CA MET A 229 -1.64 -17.87 0.08
C MET A 229 -2.19 -16.48 -0.23
N ALA A 230 -2.00 -16.01 -1.45
CA ALA A 230 -2.59 -14.77 -1.93
C ALA A 230 -3.86 -15.10 -2.73
N ALA A 231 -4.97 -14.43 -2.42
CA ALA A 231 -6.23 -14.56 -3.14
C ALA A 231 -6.68 -13.18 -3.64
N ARG A 232 -6.98 -13.08 -4.92
CA ARG A 232 -7.69 -11.93 -5.48
C ARG A 232 -9.18 -12.20 -5.38
N VAL A 233 -9.89 -11.29 -4.74
CA VAL A 233 -11.34 -11.36 -4.54
C VAL A 233 -11.99 -10.23 -5.31
N VAL A 234 -13.16 -10.48 -5.90
CA VAL A 234 -14.03 -9.44 -6.49
C VAL A 234 -15.32 -9.33 -5.69
N MET A 235 -15.85 -8.12 -5.57
CA MET A 235 -17.19 -7.89 -5.02
C MET A 235 -18.27 -8.36 -6.01
N GLU A 236 -19.29 -9.10 -5.54
CA GLU A 236 -20.38 -9.58 -6.40
C GLU A 236 -21.55 -8.59 -6.50
N LYS A 237 -21.76 -7.75 -5.48
CA LYS A 237 -22.76 -6.68 -5.50
C LYS A 237 -22.14 -5.41 -6.10
N ARG A 238 -22.96 -4.58 -6.78
CA ARG A 238 -22.53 -3.26 -7.26
C ARG A 238 -21.88 -2.52 -6.09
N ASN A 239 -20.70 -1.94 -6.34
CA ASN A 239 -20.01 -1.09 -5.39
C ASN A 239 -21.03 -0.05 -4.85
N PRO A 240 -21.41 -0.10 -3.56
CA PRO A 240 -22.38 0.84 -3.00
C PRO A 240 -21.79 2.25 -2.85
N PHE A 241 -20.52 2.40 -3.19
CA PHE A 241 -19.78 3.63 -3.14
C PHE A 241 -19.45 4.09 -4.55
N THR A 242 -19.51 5.40 -4.77
CA THR A 242 -18.77 6.05 -5.84
C THR A 242 -17.27 5.78 -5.67
N ALA A 243 -16.50 5.94 -6.75
CA ALA A 243 -15.03 5.92 -6.69
C ALA A 243 -14.51 6.76 -5.52
N ARG A 244 -14.99 7.99 -5.41
CA ARG A 244 -14.63 8.94 -4.35
C ARG A 244 -14.95 8.46 -2.94
N GLU A 245 -16.12 7.84 -2.74
CA GLU A 245 -16.50 7.30 -1.43
C GLU A 245 -15.68 6.06 -1.09
N PHE A 246 -15.43 5.17 -2.05
CA PHE A 246 -14.62 3.98 -1.83
C PHE A 246 -13.14 4.33 -1.60
N TYR A 247 -12.66 5.36 -2.29
CA TYR A 247 -11.28 5.86 -2.22
C TYR A 247 -10.99 6.79 -1.04
N GLY A 248 -12.00 7.14 -0.22
CA GLY A 248 -11.83 7.95 0.99
C GLY A 248 -10.93 7.33 2.06
N VAL A 249 -10.35 8.18 2.92
CA VAL A 249 -9.43 7.81 4.02
C VAL A 249 -10.08 6.82 4.98
N GLY A 250 -9.36 5.75 5.35
CA GLY A 250 -9.73 4.84 6.45
C GLY A 250 -10.53 3.60 6.08
N ARG A 251 -10.73 3.32 4.78
CA ARG A 251 -11.53 2.17 4.33
C ARG A 251 -10.65 1.00 3.91
N SER A 252 -10.15 0.28 4.93
CA SER A 252 -9.57 -1.05 4.77
C SER A 252 -10.64 -2.12 4.99
N VAL A 253 -10.50 -3.30 4.37
CA VAL A 253 -11.45 -4.41 4.50
C VAL A 253 -10.73 -5.73 4.81
N ILE A 254 -11.46 -6.63 5.44
CA ILE A 254 -11.09 -7.96 5.84
C ILE A 254 -11.90 -8.93 5.00
N VAL A 255 -11.24 -9.95 4.44
CA VAL A 255 -11.89 -11.03 3.68
C VAL A 255 -11.98 -12.28 4.54
N SER A 256 -13.17 -12.84 4.71
CA SER A 256 -13.44 -14.10 5.42
C SER A 256 -14.31 -15.03 4.59
N LEU A 257 -14.27 -16.34 4.86
CA LEU A 257 -15.23 -17.30 4.27
C LEU A 257 -16.50 -17.43 5.12
N GLU A 258 -16.36 -17.14 6.41
CA GLU A 258 -17.44 -17.20 7.37
C GLU A 258 -18.11 -15.83 7.44
N LYS A 259 -19.44 -15.87 7.51
CA LYS A 259 -20.25 -14.67 7.73
C LYS A 259 -19.91 -14.14 9.13
N PRO A 260 -19.63 -12.84 9.27
CA PRO A 260 -19.37 -12.25 10.58
C PRO A 260 -20.58 -12.36 11.52
#